data_AF-A0A3E0WL05-F1
#
_entry.id   AF-A0A3E0WL05-F1
#
_cell.length_a   1.000
_cell.length_b   1.000
_cell.length_c   1.000
_cell.angle_alpha   90.00
_cell.angle_beta   90.00
_cell.angle_gamma   90.00
#
_symmetry.space_group_name_H-M   'P 1'
#
loop_
_entity.id
_entity.type
_entity.pdbx_description
1 polymer ?
#
loop_
_entity_poly.entity_id
_entity_poly.type
_entity_poly.pdbx_seq_one_letter_code
_entity_poly.pdbx_strand_id
1 'polypeptide(L)'
;MRRSSSASAKGNYRHASFHLNQATEAAYKCILLVHTLYCPQEHRLAYLAEEAADYGPVFHDIFPQETKQQHDLFELLDNAYIAGRYRMGFNVDHEHLGYLAPRVKQLLAVAEKLCRREIETLAAKAADDQSRA
;
A
#
# COMPACT_ATOMS: atom_id res chain seq x y z
N MET A 1 35.86 -7.77 -22.83
CA MET A 1 35.73 -6.63 -21.90
C MET A 1 34.26 -6.33 -21.67
N ARG A 2 33.77 -6.54 -20.44
CA ARG A 2 32.36 -6.37 -20.00
C ARG A 2 32.04 -4.90 -19.82
N ARG A 3 31.01 -4.36 -20.48
CA ARG A 3 30.47 -3.02 -20.20
C ARG A 3 29.06 -3.14 -19.58
N SER A 4 28.98 -2.71 -18.33
CA SER A 4 27.85 -2.31 -17.49
C SER A 4 26.41 -2.54 -17.98
N SER A 5 25.74 -3.56 -17.45
CA SER A 5 24.27 -3.72 -17.46
C SER A 5 23.60 -3.32 -16.12
N SER A 6 24.37 -2.85 -15.14
CA SER A 6 23.88 -2.63 -13.76
C SER A 6 23.17 -1.29 -13.52
N ALA A 7 23.35 -0.29 -14.37
CA ALA A 7 22.72 1.03 -14.19
C ALA A 7 21.23 1.04 -14.59
N SER A 8 20.86 0.32 -15.66
CA SER A 8 19.47 0.23 -16.14
C SER A 8 18.56 -0.58 -15.22
N ALA A 9 19.07 -1.65 -14.60
CA ALA A 9 18.30 -2.46 -13.66
C ALA A 9 17.98 -1.69 -12.37
N LYS A 10 18.96 -0.96 -11.81
CA LYS A 10 18.79 -0.15 -10.59
C LYS A 10 17.78 0.99 -10.78
N GLY A 11 17.81 1.66 -11.93
CA GLY A 11 16.79 2.65 -12.29
C GLY A 11 15.38 2.05 -12.32
N ASN A 12 15.24 0.86 -12.92
CA ASN A 12 13.97 0.16 -13.00
C ASN A 12 13.42 -0.26 -11.62
N TYR A 13 14.29 -0.73 -10.72
CA TYR A 13 13.87 -1.13 -9.37
C TYR A 13 13.37 0.04 -8.52
N ARG A 14 14.00 1.22 -8.64
CA ARG A 14 13.54 2.44 -7.96
C ARG A 14 12.15 2.88 -8.45
N HIS A 15 11.87 2.77 -9.74
CA HIS A 15 10.54 3.02 -10.28
C HIS A 15 9.53 1.97 -9.80
N ALA A 16 9.91 0.70 -9.79
CA ALA A 16 9.05 -0.37 -9.28
C ALA A 16 8.67 -0.15 -7.80
N SER A 17 9.63 0.20 -6.93
CA SER A 17 9.33 0.50 -5.52
C SER A 17 8.42 1.72 -5.36
N PHE A 18 8.58 2.74 -6.21
CA PHE A 18 7.69 3.91 -6.21
C PHE A 18 6.26 3.50 -6.57
N HIS A 19 6.07 2.69 -7.61
CA HIS A 19 4.74 2.21 -7.98
C HIS A 19 4.12 1.29 -6.92
N LEU A 20 4.92 0.46 -6.24
CA LEU A 20 4.45 -0.34 -5.12
C LEU A 20 3.95 0.56 -3.98
N ASN A 21 4.70 1.60 -3.64
CA ASN A 21 4.27 2.57 -2.62
C ASN A 21 2.95 3.26 -3.02
N GLN A 22 2.84 3.76 -4.25
CA GLN A 22 1.62 4.41 -4.73
C GLN A 22 0.41 3.46 -4.74
N ALA A 23 0.62 2.19 -5.10
CA ALA A 23 -0.43 1.18 -5.04
C ALA A 23 -0.88 0.91 -3.59
N THR A 24 0.06 0.83 -2.65
CA THR A 24 -0.25 0.67 -1.22
C THR A 24 -0.99 1.88 -0.67
N GLU A 25 -0.53 3.10 -0.97
CA GLU A 25 -1.18 4.34 -0.57
C GLU A 25 -2.63 4.41 -1.07
N ALA A 26 -2.84 4.12 -2.36
CA ALA A 26 -4.16 4.10 -2.98
C ALA A 26 -5.10 3.06 -2.33
N ALA A 27 -4.57 1.88 -1.97
CA ALA A 27 -5.35 0.84 -1.31
C ALA A 27 -5.87 1.30 0.07
N TYR A 28 -4.99 1.84 0.93
CA TYR A 28 -5.41 2.34 2.24
C TYR A 28 -6.38 3.51 2.12
N LYS A 29 -6.12 4.48 1.23
CA LYS A 29 -7.04 5.59 1.00
C LYS A 29 -8.41 5.12 0.49
N CYS A 30 -8.45 4.09 -0.36
CA CYS A 30 -9.71 3.51 -0.82
C CYS A 30 -10.51 2.91 0.34
N ILE A 31 -9.86 2.15 1.22
CA ILE A 31 -10.49 1.59 2.42
C ILE A 31 -11.07 2.71 3.28
N LEU A 32 -10.25 3.71 3.62
CA LEU A 32 -10.68 4.83 4.45
C LEU A 32 -11.83 5.59 3.82
N LEU A 33 -11.75 5.90 2.52
CA LEU A 33 -12.80 6.60 1.81
C LEU A 33 -14.14 5.84 1.83
N VAL A 34 -14.12 4.53 1.61
CA VAL A 34 -15.36 3.74 1.57
C VAL A 34 -16.01 3.64 2.95
N HIS A 35 -15.23 3.49 4.02
CA HIS A 35 -15.77 3.29 5.37
C HIS A 35 -16.06 4.60 6.12
N THR A 36 -15.39 5.70 5.76
CA THR A 36 -15.48 6.98 6.50
C THR A 36 -16.00 8.14 5.67
N LEU A 37 -16.08 7.99 4.34
CA LEU A 37 -16.34 9.07 3.37
C LEU A 37 -15.27 10.18 3.40
N TYR A 38 -14.12 9.93 4.03
CA TYR A 38 -12.99 10.84 4.09
C TYR A 38 -11.76 10.24 3.38
N CYS A 39 -11.06 11.07 2.60
CA CYS A 39 -9.80 10.72 1.98
C CYS A 39 -8.68 11.56 2.61
N PRO A 40 -7.77 10.95 3.40
CA PRO A 40 -6.66 11.66 4.01
C PRO A 40 -5.70 12.28 2.98
N GLN A 41 -5.16 13.45 3.32
CA GLN A 41 -4.08 14.09 2.55
C GLN A 41 -2.69 13.54 2.91
N GLU A 42 -2.59 12.71 3.96
CA GLU A 42 -1.34 12.05 4.35
C GLU A 42 -0.87 11.07 3.26
N HIS A 43 0.43 10.93 3.10
CA HIS A 43 1.08 10.06 2.13
C HIS A 43 1.94 8.97 2.78
N ARG A 44 2.24 9.10 4.07
CA ARG A 44 2.99 8.10 4.84
C ARG A 44 2.14 6.86 5.06
N LEU A 45 2.64 5.73 4.57
CA LEU A 45 1.98 4.44 4.62
C LEU A 45 1.76 3.95 6.04
N ALA A 46 2.68 4.26 6.97
CA ALA A 46 2.52 3.86 8.37
C ALA A 46 1.23 4.43 8.98
N TYR A 47 0.96 5.72 8.80
CA TYR A 47 -0.26 6.35 9.33
C TYR A 47 -1.52 5.83 8.64
N LEU A 48 -1.49 5.76 7.31
CA LEU A 48 -2.62 5.24 6.54
C LEU A 48 -2.94 3.78 6.87
N ALA A 49 -1.92 2.96 7.16
CA ALA A 49 -2.10 1.56 7.50
C ALA A 49 -2.70 1.38 8.90
N GLU A 50 -2.26 2.18 9.88
CA GLU A 50 -2.84 2.21 11.23
C GLU A 50 -4.32 2.60 11.18
N GLU A 51 -4.67 3.69 10.48
CA GLU A 51 -6.08 4.09 10.33
C GLU A 51 -6.90 3.04 9.57
N ALA A 52 -6.33 2.43 8.54
CA ALA A 52 -7.04 1.42 7.75
C ALA A 52 -7.22 0.09 8.49
N ALA A 53 -6.37 -0.20 9.50
CA ALA A 53 -6.43 -1.43 10.28
C ALA A 53 -7.73 -1.56 11.10
N ASP A 54 -8.37 -0.44 11.43
CA ASP A 54 -9.68 -0.42 12.10
C ASP A 54 -10.79 -1.08 11.27
N TYR A 55 -10.61 -1.15 9.95
CA TYR A 55 -11.61 -1.67 9.00
C TYR A 55 -11.28 -3.08 8.48
N GLY A 56 -10.11 -3.63 8.82
CA GLY A 56 -9.77 -5.00 8.46
C GLY A 56 -8.29 -5.37 8.57
N PRO A 57 -7.94 -6.63 8.25
CA PRO A 57 -6.59 -7.18 8.39
C PRO A 57 -5.67 -6.72 7.23
N VAL A 58 -5.41 -5.42 7.16
CA VAL A 58 -4.71 -4.78 6.03
C VAL A 58 -3.31 -4.29 6.37
N PHE A 59 -2.95 -4.24 7.66
CA PHE A 59 -1.64 -3.78 8.10
C PHE A 59 -0.73 -4.93 8.54
N HIS A 60 -0.71 -5.29 9.83
CA HIS A 60 0.23 -6.29 10.37
C HIS A 60 0.05 -7.70 9.79
N ASP A 61 -1.16 -8.06 9.35
CA ASP A 61 -1.42 -9.33 8.67
C ASP A 61 -0.72 -9.44 7.30
N ILE A 62 -0.51 -8.31 6.64
CA ILE A 62 0.07 -8.25 5.28
C ILE A 62 1.54 -7.83 5.34
N PHE A 63 1.87 -6.92 6.24
CA PHE A 63 3.21 -6.45 6.55
C PHE A 63 3.55 -6.74 8.02
N PRO A 64 3.90 -8.00 8.36
CA PRO A 64 4.34 -8.33 9.71
C PRO A 64 5.55 -7.48 10.09
N GLN A 65 5.63 -7.01 11.32
CA GLN A 65 6.76 -6.20 11.84
C GLN A 65 7.48 -6.90 13.01
N GLU A 66 7.54 -8.23 12.99
CA GLU A 66 8.11 -9.06 14.06
C GLU A 66 9.64 -9.01 14.10
N THR A 67 10.27 -8.77 12.95
CA THR A 67 11.72 -8.72 12.81
C THR A 67 12.17 -7.35 12.35
N LYS A 68 13.38 -6.96 12.75
CA LYS A 68 14.03 -5.72 12.27
C LYS A 68 14.03 -5.63 10.74
N GLN A 69 14.32 -6.74 10.06
CA GLN A 69 14.32 -6.79 8.60
C GLN A 69 12.96 -6.45 8.01
N GLN A 70 11.86 -6.93 8.61
CA GLN A 70 10.53 -6.61 8.12
C GLN A 70 10.16 -5.14 8.33
N HIS A 71 10.53 -4.59 9.48
CA HIS A 71 10.39 -3.16 9.75
C HIS A 71 11.16 -2.32 8.71
N ASP A 72 12.43 -2.65 8.48
CA ASP A 72 13.29 -1.98 7.51
C ASP A 72 12.72 -2.08 6.07
N LEU A 73 12.11 -3.22 5.71
CA LEU A 73 11.46 -3.41 4.41
C LEU A 73 10.19 -2.57 4.25
N PHE A 74 9.37 -2.45 5.31
CA PHE A 74 8.19 -1.59 5.28
C PHE A 74 8.59 -0.11 5.24
N GLU A 75 9.59 0.29 6.03
CA GLU A 75 10.13 1.65 6.00
C GLU A 75 10.75 1.98 4.62
N LEU A 76 11.37 1.00 3.96
CA LEU A 76 11.85 1.15 2.58
C LEU A 76 10.69 1.40 1.60
N LEU A 77 9.56 0.70 1.77
CA LEU A 77 8.35 0.93 0.97
C LEU A 77 7.74 2.31 1.27
N ASP A 78 7.64 2.72 2.53
CA ASP A 78 7.13 4.04 2.94
C ASP A 78 7.96 5.17 2.35
N ASN A 79 9.29 5.05 2.44
CA ASN A 79 10.22 6.04 1.90
C ASN A 79 10.30 6.05 0.36
N ALA A 80 9.80 5.02 -0.33
CA ALA A 80 9.91 4.92 -1.78
C ALA A 80 9.18 6.08 -2.51
N TYR A 81 8.15 6.67 -1.89
CA TYR A 81 7.46 7.86 -2.40
C TYR A 81 8.41 9.05 -2.66
N ILE A 82 9.22 9.38 -1.65
CA ILE A 82 10.19 10.49 -1.68
C ILE A 82 11.45 10.06 -2.41
N ALA A 83 11.89 8.84 -2.15
CA ALA A 83 13.13 8.31 -2.65
C ALA A 83 13.09 8.08 -4.16
N GLY A 84 11.93 7.82 -4.77
CA GLY A 84 11.77 7.73 -6.23
C GLY A 84 12.23 9.00 -6.97
N ARG A 85 12.18 10.17 -6.32
CA ARG A 85 12.42 11.46 -6.98
C ARG A 85 13.73 12.15 -6.59
N TYR A 86 14.21 12.03 -5.34
CA TYR A 86 15.27 12.93 -4.85
C TYR A 86 16.45 12.31 -4.08
N ARG A 87 16.47 10.99 -3.77
CA ARG A 87 17.57 10.39 -2.99
C ARG A 87 18.58 9.62 -3.85
N MET A 88 19.83 10.10 -3.84
CA MET A 88 21.00 9.45 -4.45
C MET A 88 21.47 8.18 -3.71
N GLY A 89 20.95 7.91 -2.49
CA GLY A 89 21.34 6.77 -1.64
C GLY A 89 20.24 5.72 -1.42
N PHE A 90 19.17 5.73 -2.22
CA PHE A 90 18.10 4.73 -2.10
C PHE A 90 18.48 3.46 -2.87
N ASN A 91 18.98 2.47 -2.14
CA ASN A 91 19.28 1.15 -2.71
C ASN A 91 18.08 0.22 -2.51
N VAL A 92 17.38 -0.02 -3.61
CA VAL A 92 16.37 -1.06 -3.71
C VAL A 92 16.91 -2.15 -4.64
N ASP A 93 16.90 -3.38 -4.15
CA ASP A 93 17.36 -4.55 -4.88
C ASP A 93 16.19 -5.47 -5.20
N HIS A 94 16.44 -6.44 -6.07
CA HIS A 94 15.44 -7.39 -6.52
C HIS A 94 14.78 -8.18 -5.37
N GLU A 95 15.55 -8.54 -4.33
CA GLU A 95 15.03 -9.27 -3.16
C GLU A 95 14.01 -8.44 -2.37
N HIS A 96 14.26 -7.13 -2.20
CA HIS A 96 13.32 -6.22 -1.55
C HIS A 96 12.00 -6.17 -2.32
N LEU A 97 12.06 -6.03 -3.65
CA LEU A 97 10.86 -6.03 -4.49
C LEU A 97 10.15 -7.38 -4.50
N GLY A 98 10.90 -8.48 -4.51
CA GLY A 98 10.37 -9.83 -4.41
C GLY A 98 9.62 -10.09 -3.11
N TYR A 99 10.01 -9.43 -2.02
CA TYR A 99 9.30 -9.49 -0.74
C TYR A 99 8.05 -8.58 -0.71
N LEU A 100 8.17 -7.37 -1.24
CA LEU A 100 7.13 -6.33 -1.14
C LEU A 100 6.00 -6.53 -2.16
N ALA A 101 6.31 -6.87 -3.41
CA ALA A 101 5.30 -6.94 -4.48
C ALA A 101 4.17 -7.96 -4.19
N PRO A 102 4.44 -9.19 -3.71
CA PRO A 102 3.37 -10.12 -3.35
C PRO A 102 2.47 -9.60 -2.22
N ARG A 103 3.04 -8.87 -1.25
CA ARG A 103 2.29 -8.28 -0.13
C ARG A 103 1.42 -7.13 -0.56
N VAL A 104 1.93 -6.24 -1.41
CA VAL A 104 1.12 -5.18 -2.01
C VAL A 104 -0.03 -5.78 -2.83
N LYS A 105 0.22 -6.86 -3.58
CA LYS A 105 -0.84 -7.57 -4.31
C LYS A 105 -1.88 -8.17 -3.36
N GLN A 106 -1.45 -8.75 -2.24
CA GLN A 106 -2.35 -9.24 -1.20
C GLN A 106 -3.18 -8.11 -0.58
N LEU A 107 -2.57 -6.97 -0.27
CA LEU A 107 -3.27 -5.77 0.21
C LEU A 107 -4.35 -5.34 -0.75
N LEU A 108 -4.06 -5.22 -2.05
CA LEU A 108 -5.05 -4.83 -3.05
C LEU A 108 -6.23 -5.81 -3.07
N ALA A 109 -5.97 -7.12 -2.98
CA ALA A 109 -7.02 -8.12 -2.97
C ALA A 109 -7.88 -8.08 -1.69
N VAL A 110 -7.29 -7.81 -0.53
CA VAL A 110 -8.02 -7.66 0.73
C VAL A 110 -8.82 -6.36 0.73
N ALA A 111 -8.21 -5.25 0.31
CA ALA A 111 -8.85 -3.95 0.18
C ALA A 111 -10.07 -4.01 -0.75
N GLU A 112 -9.94 -4.66 -1.91
CA GLU A 112 -11.04 -4.86 -2.84
C GLU A 112 -12.23 -5.58 -2.18
N LYS A 113 -11.98 -6.66 -1.44
CA LYS A 113 -13.03 -7.41 -0.75
C LYS A 113 -13.71 -6.58 0.34
N LEU A 114 -12.92 -5.85 1.14
CA LEU A 114 -13.44 -4.99 2.21
C LEU A 114 -14.33 -3.89 1.62
N CYS A 115 -13.82 -3.16 0.63
CA CYS A 115 -14.55 -2.08 0.00
C CYS A 115 -15.84 -2.57 -0.69
N ARG A 116 -15.81 -3.70 -1.40
CA ARG A 116 -17.03 -4.25 -2.02
C ARG A 116 -18.08 -4.60 -0.98
N ARG A 117 -17.69 -5.26 0.11
CA ARG A 117 -18.60 -5.63 1.19
C ARG A 117 -19.25 -4.41 1.85
N GLU A 118 -18.47 -3.36 2.09
CA GLU A 118 -19.02 -2.15 2.70
C GLU A 118 -19.95 -1.41 1.75
N ILE A 119 -19.61 -1.32 0.46
CA ILE A 119 -20.50 -0.74 -0.56
C ILE A 119 -21.84 -1.49 -0.64
N GLU A 120 -21.82 -2.83 -0.61
CA GLU A 120 -23.04 -3.65 -0.57
C GLU A 120 -23.87 -3.37 0.70
N THR A 121 -23.20 -3.24 1.85
CA THR A 121 -23.83 -2.91 3.13
C THR A 121 -24.48 -1.53 3.11
N LEU A 122 -23.80 -0.53 2.56
CA LEU A 122 -24.31 0.83 2.40
C LEU A 122 -25.49 0.88 1.42
N ALA A 123 -25.43 0.13 0.32
CA ALA A 123 -26.51 0.03 -0.65
C ALA A 123 -27.77 -0.60 -0.04
N ALA A 124 -27.62 -1.65 0.78
CA ALA A 124 -28.73 -2.27 1.50
C ALA A 124 -29.38 -1.30 2.50
N LYS A 125 -28.57 -0.60 3.30
CA LYS A 125 -29.07 0.43 4.24
C LYS A 125 -29.84 1.54 3.51
N ALA A 126 -29.31 2.02 2.38
CA ALA A 126 -29.98 3.04 1.59
C ALA A 126 -31.34 2.58 1.03
N ALA A 127 -31.46 1.30 0.63
CA ALA A 127 -32.73 0.73 0.18
C ALA A 127 -33.75 0.58 1.32
N ASP A 128 -33.29 0.16 2.50
CA ASP A 128 -34.12 0.04 3.70
C ASP A 128 -34.67 1.41 4.13
N ASP A 129 -33.83 2.45 4.14
CA ASP A 129 -34.24 3.82 4.49
C ASP A 129 -35.26 4.39 3.49
N GLN A 130 -35.12 4.07 2.19
CA GLN A 130 -36.09 4.46 1.15
C GLN A 130 -37.45 3.75 1.30
N SER A 131 -37.47 2.53 1.87
CA SER A 131 -38.72 1.79 2.12
C SER A 131 -39.47 2.23 3.39
N ARG A 132 -38.77 2.93 4.29
CA ARG A 132 -39.30 3.46 5.55
C ARG A 132 -39.81 4.90 5.45
N ALA A 133 -39.48 5.59 4.36
CA ALA A 133 -39.93 6.94 4.03
C ALA A 133 -41.20 6.90 3.17
#